data_AF-A0A9P0K5S4-F1
#
_entry.id   AF-A0A9P0K5S4-F1
#
_cell.length_a   1.000
_cell.length_b   1.000
_cell.length_c   1.000
_cell.angle_alpha   90.00
_cell.angle_beta   90.00
_cell.angle_gamma   90.00
#
_symmetry.space_group_name_H-M   'P 1'
#
loop_
_entity.id
_entity.type
_entity.pdbx_description
1 polymer ?
#
loop_
_entity_poly.entity_id
_entity_poly.type
_entity_poly.pdbx_seq_one_letter_code
_entity_poly.pdbx_strand_id
1 'polypeptide(L)' 'MLPQRKCLNEFRCDKCGRCYVWKKGLQAHKKYQCGVKKQFFCPVEGCRYRATFKSTVRRHIRGIHSAVASSIKY' A
#
# COMPACT_ATOMS: atom_id res chain seq x y z
N MET A 1 0.40 25.30 10.66
CA MET A 1 0.90 23.95 11.08
C MET A 1 -0.12 22.91 10.62
N LEU A 2 0.35 21.84 9.96
CA LEU A 2 -0.42 20.99 9.02
C LEU A 2 -1.73 20.39 9.57
N PRO A 3 -2.83 20.36 8.79
CA PRO A 3 -4.07 19.70 9.19
C PRO A 3 -3.83 18.20 9.26
N GLN A 4 -3.74 17.68 10.49
CA GLN A 4 -3.77 16.25 10.75
C GLN A 4 -5.01 15.67 10.06
N ARG A 5 -4.82 14.83 9.05
CA ARG A 5 -5.90 14.04 8.44
C ARG A 5 -6.54 13.22 9.56
N LYS A 6 -7.64 13.76 10.12
CA LYS A 6 -8.31 13.20 11.29
C LYS A 6 -8.81 11.81 10.91
N CYS A 7 -8.12 10.81 11.42
CA CYS A 7 -8.49 9.42 11.29
C CYS A 7 -9.66 9.19 12.23
N LEU A 8 -10.89 9.17 11.70
CA LEU A 8 -12.04 8.74 12.48
C LEU A 8 -11.79 7.29 12.90
N ASN A 9 -11.95 7.00 14.19
CA ASN A 9 -11.78 5.67 14.75
C ASN A 9 -12.69 4.65 14.04
N GLU A 10 -13.84 5.09 13.53
CA GLU A 10 -14.79 4.32 12.73
C GLU A 10 -14.23 3.82 11.38
N PHE A 11 -13.17 4.45 10.87
CA PHE A 11 -12.53 4.07 9.61
C PHE A 11 -11.16 3.43 9.83
N ARG A 12 -10.93 2.91 11.04
CA ARG A 12 -9.77 2.09 11.40
C ARG A 12 -10.03 0.61 11.12
N CYS A 13 -9.01 -0.09 10.66
CA CYS A 13 -9.06 -1.53 10.53
C CYS A 13 -8.65 -2.20 11.84
N ASP A 14 -9.54 -2.94 12.48
CA ASP A 14 -9.24 -3.71 13.70
C ASP A 14 -8.09 -4.70 13.54
N LYS A 15 -7.93 -5.30 12.36
CA LYS A 15 -6.92 -6.34 12.15
C LYS A 15 -5.49 -5.80 12.01
N CYS A 16 -5.31 -4.62 11.43
CA CYS A 16 -3.97 -4.10 11.12
C CYS A 16 -3.72 -2.67 11.61
N GLY A 17 -4.72 -2.04 12.24
CA GLY A 17 -4.62 -0.72 12.83
C GLY A 17 -4.60 0.45 11.82
N ARG A 18 -4.60 0.21 10.50
CA ARG A 18 -4.60 1.29 9.49
C ARG A 18 -5.90 2.09 9.52
N CYS A 19 -5.76 3.41 9.49
CA CYS A 19 -6.88 4.33 9.38
C CYS A 19 -7.05 4.89 7.97
N TYR A 20 -8.31 5.14 7.64
CA TYR A 20 -8.72 5.69 6.36
C TYR A 20 -9.59 6.93 6.58
N VAL A 21 -9.60 7.84 5.62
CA VAL A 21 -10.45 9.05 5.72
C VAL A 21 -11.92 8.71 5.43
N TRP A 22 -12.17 7.65 4.64
CA TRP A 22 -13.51 7.27 4.18
C TRP A 22 -13.82 5.80 4.40
N LYS A 23 -15.09 5.49 4.74
CA LYS A 23 -15.61 4.12 4.91
C LYS A 23 -15.33 3.22 3.70
N LYS A 24 -15.50 3.73 2.48
CA LYS A 24 -15.21 2.99 1.23
C LYS A 24 -13.74 2.56 1.14
N GLY A 25 -12.82 3.39 1.62
CA GLY A 25 -11.38 3.07 1.68
C GLY A 25 -11.10 1.96 2.68
N LEU A 26 -11.70 2.04 3.88
CA LEU A 26 -11.61 0.97 4.88
C LEU A 26 -12.19 -0.34 4.35
N GLN A 27 -13.37 -0.32 3.72
CA GLN A 27 -14.02 -1.54 3.21
C GLN A 27 -13.20 -2.19 2.10
N ALA A 28 -12.70 -1.41 1.13
CA ALA A 28 -11.81 -1.92 0.11
C ALA A 28 -10.51 -2.49 0.71
N HIS A 29 -9.94 -1.82 1.72
CA HIS A 29 -8.81 -2.34 2.47
C HIS A 29 -9.14 -3.67 3.16
N LYS A 30 -10.24 -3.76 3.91
CA LYS A 30 -10.66 -4.99 4.60
C LYS A 30 -10.87 -6.15 3.62
N LYS A 31 -11.45 -5.87 2.45
CA LYS A 31 -11.78 -6.90 1.44
C LYS A 31 -10.57 -7.39 0.66
N TYR A 32 -9.65 -6.50 0.26
CA TYR A 32 -8.62 -6.83 -0.72
C TYR A 32 -7.17 -6.65 -0.24
N GLN A 33 -6.96 -6.06 0.93
CA GLN A 33 -5.60 -5.84 1.46
C GLN A 33 -5.38 -6.51 2.81
N CYS A 34 -6.35 -6.39 3.71
CA CYS A 34 -6.22 -6.84 5.08
C CYS A 34 -6.31 -8.37 5.17
N GLY A 35 -5.22 -9.00 5.61
CA GLY A 35 -5.13 -10.47 5.67
C GLY A 35 -4.86 -11.15 4.32
N VAL A 36 -4.71 -10.39 3.24
CA VAL A 36 -4.34 -10.96 1.93
C VAL A 36 -2.83 -11.11 1.87
N LYS A 37 -2.37 -12.33 1.54
CA LYS A 37 -0.94 -12.60 1.36
C LYS A 37 -0.37 -11.64 0.30
N LYS A 38 0.74 -11.01 0.63
CA LYS A 38 1.46 -10.11 -0.29
C LYS A 38 2.13 -10.96 -1.37
N GLN A 39 1.48 -11.07 -2.51
CA GLN A 39 1.95 -11.88 -3.64
C GLN A 39 2.90 -11.13 -4.58
N PHE A 40 2.97 -9.80 -4.47
CA PHE A 40 3.81 -8.98 -5.33
C PHE A 40 5.01 -8.45 -4.55
N PHE A 41 6.19 -8.87 -4.98
CA PHE A 41 7.48 -8.47 -4.42
C PHE A 41 8.11 -7.40 -5.29
N CYS A 42 8.98 -6.55 -4.74
CA CYS A 42 9.84 -5.72 -5.56
C CYS A 42 10.90 -6.62 -6.24
N PRO A 43 11.15 -6.50 -7.55
CA PRO A 43 12.14 -7.31 -8.26
C PRO A 43 13.53 -6.65 -8.25
N VAL A 44 13.68 -5.56 -7.50
CA VAL A 44 14.95 -4.88 -7.33
C VAL A 44 15.77 -5.63 -6.29
N GLU A 45 16.98 -6.04 -6.68
CA GLU A 45 17.92 -6.71 -5.79
C GLU A 45 18.17 -5.90 -4.52
N GLY A 46 18.12 -6.57 -3.37
CA GLY A 46 18.23 -5.94 -2.05
C GLY A 46 16.95 -5.28 -1.53
N CYS A 47 15.87 -5.20 -2.32
CA CYS A 47 14.62 -4.59 -1.86
C CYS A 47 13.63 -5.64 -1.30
N ARG A 48 13.38 -5.57 0.02
CA ARG A 48 12.42 -6.45 0.70
C ARG A 48 10.96 -5.96 0.62
N TYR A 49 10.64 -4.97 -0.22
CA TYR A 49 9.29 -4.41 -0.29
C TYR A 49 8.30 -5.42 -0.89
N ARG A 50 7.13 -5.54 -0.26
CA ARG A 50 6.06 -6.46 -0.66
C ARG A 50 4.71 -5.77 -0.55
N ALA A 51 3.85 -5.98 -1.53
CA ALA A 51 2.49 -5.45 -1.55
C ALA A 51 1.48 -6.48 -2.06
N THR A 52 0.22 -6.17 -1.80
CA THR A 52 -0.92 -6.98 -2.24
C THR A 52 -1.33 -6.71 -3.68
N PHE A 53 -0.90 -5.58 -4.26
CA PHE A 53 -1.21 -5.21 -5.65
C PHE A 53 0.02 -4.80 -6.44
N LYS A 54 0.05 -5.16 -7.72
CA LYS A 54 1.06 -4.72 -8.70
C LYS A 54 1.18 -3.20 -8.78
N SER A 55 0.04 -2.48 -8.80
CA SER A 55 0.02 -1.01 -8.86
C SER A 55 0.76 -0.36 -7.67
N THR A 56 0.71 -1.01 -6.50
CA THR A 56 1.40 -0.54 -5.31
C THR A 56 2.91 -0.76 -5.44
N VAL A 57 3.34 -1.92 -5.96
CA VAL A 57 4.76 -2.18 -6.24
C VAL A 57 5.29 -1.25 -7.33
N ARG A 58 4.58 -1.04 -8.44
CA ARG A 58 4.99 -0.09 -9.49
C ARG A 58 5.17 1.33 -8.94
N ARG A 59 4.25 1.80 -8.09
CA ARG A 59 4.38 3.11 -7.43
C ARG A 59 5.60 3.17 -6.50
N HIS A 60 5.84 2.11 -5.72
CA HIS A 60 7.04 1.99 -4.89
C HIS A 60 8.31 2.09 -5.73
N ILE A 61 8.39 1.33 -6.83
CA ILE A 61 9.54 1.35 -7.74
C ILE A 61 9.71 2.75 -8.34
N ARG A 62 8.67 3.41 -8.81
CA ARG A 62 8.79 4.77 -9.36
C ARG A 62 9.30 5.79 -8.34
N GLY A 63 8.94 5.65 -7.06
CA GLY A 63 9.34 6.58 -6.01
C GLY A 63 10.72 6.29 -5.41
N ILE A 64 11.06 5.02 -5.21
CA ILE A 64 12.28 4.59 -4.50
C ILE A 64 13.35 4.10 -5.46
N HIS A 65 12.95 3.46 -6.55
CA HIS A 65 13.81 2.84 -7.56
C HIS A 65 13.61 3.50 -8.94
N SER A 66 13.53 4.84 -8.96
CA SER A 66 13.21 5.62 -10.15
C SER A 66 14.09 5.26 -11.36
N ALA A 67 15.38 5.01 -11.12
CA ALA A 67 16.35 4.61 -12.15
C ALA A 67 16.03 3.28 -12.86
N VAL A 68 15.34 2.35 -12.18
CA VAL A 68 14.99 1.02 -12.74
C VAL A 68 13.50 0.88 -13.01
N ALA A 69 12.70 1.93 -12.77
CA ALA A 69 11.26 1.93 -12.95
C ALA A 69 10.82 1.72 -14.41
N SER A 70 11.67 2.10 -15.37
CA SER A 70 11.42 1.92 -16.81
C SER A 70 11.62 0.47 -17.27
N SER A 71 12.48 -0.29 -16.58
CA SER A 71 12.87 -1.65 -17.00
C SER A 71 12.07 -2.76 -16.32
N ILE A 72 11.24 -2.43 -15.32
CA ILE A 72 10.47 -3.41 -14.55
C ILE A 72 9.05 -3.57 -15.11
N LYS A 73 8.80 -4.71 -15.77
CA LYS A 73 7.48 -5.10 -16.30
C LYS A 73 6.65 -5.81 -15.22
N TYR A 74 5.79 -5.06 -14.52
CA TYR A 74 4.65 -5.65 -13.79
C TYR A 74 3.39 -5.60 -14.62
#